data_AF-A0A1V3Q7Q0-F1
#
_entry.id   AF-A0A1V3Q7Q0-F1
#
_cell.length_a   1.000
_cell.length_b   1.000
_cell.length_c   1.000
_cell.angle_alpha   90.00
_cell.angle_beta   90.00
_cell.angle_gamma   90.00
#
_symmetry.space_group_name_H-M   'P 1'
#
loop_
_entity.id
_entity.type
_entity.pdbx_description
1 polymer ?
#
loop_
_entity_poly.entity_id
_entity_poly.type
_entity_poly.pdbx_seq_one_letter_code
_entity_poly.pdbx_strand_id
1 'polypeptide(L)'
;MDQQTDTGLERKLPTNTKAYFIKLGERGFWEKKCLKDGTLWFGYNETPHDMCLRGDWGGVQAFWKIVRKKEGTASNDARQIRTFYEADEHSIFITFHGGYLWWCKPKGRAAVIEDDARLRQTVDGWKRESIGGDPLIISRLSGKLTKTQMFRGTICEVAERAYLLRRINDEPTPEVAVAEEAEVILRARILAMVQLLDPKDFELLVELIFSSSGWRRQTRTGGTQKTIDLDLLLPTTGERAFVQIKSKTSGKEFESYAKDFRDTDAHARMFFVWHTGKVNVEPTEQITLWGPDEVPKMVLEAGLLSWLKDKAS
;
A
#
# COMPACT_ATOMS: atom_id res chain seq x y z
N MET A 1 41.80 1.16 -2.43
CA MET A 1 41.13 2.46 -2.18
C MET A 1 39.67 2.21 -2.42
N ASP A 2 38.88 2.40 -1.37
CA ASP A 2 37.81 1.50 -0.97
C ASP A 2 36.60 1.47 -1.90
N GLN A 3 36.19 0.24 -2.24
CA GLN A 3 34.83 -0.04 -2.69
C GLN A 3 33.93 0.08 -1.47
N GLN A 4 33.18 1.17 -1.41
CA GLN A 4 32.16 1.39 -0.41
C GLN A 4 31.02 0.40 -0.69
N THR A 5 31.00 -0.68 0.09
CA THR A 5 29.88 -1.60 0.20
C THR A 5 28.67 -0.82 0.71
N ASP A 6 27.73 -0.50 -0.17
CA ASP A 6 26.38 -0.06 0.17
C ASP A 6 25.64 -1.24 0.81
N THR A 7 25.81 -1.39 2.12
CA THR A 7 25.09 -2.38 2.92
C THR A 7 23.64 -1.94 3.02
N GLY A 8 22.74 -2.59 2.28
CA GLY A 8 21.29 -2.39 2.30
C GLY A 8 20.56 -2.61 3.65
N LEU A 9 21.29 -2.59 4.77
CA LEU A 9 20.77 -2.63 6.13
C LEU A 9 20.39 -1.25 6.70
N GLU A 10 20.80 -0.13 6.09
CA GLU A 10 20.55 1.21 6.65
C GLU A 10 19.16 1.81 6.34
N ARG A 11 18.31 1.12 5.56
CA ARG A 11 17.03 1.72 5.11
C ARG A 11 15.84 1.50 6.03
N LYS A 12 15.85 0.52 6.93
CA LYS A 12 14.70 0.22 7.80
C LYS A 12 14.67 1.05 9.08
N LEU A 13 13.48 1.44 9.52
CA LEU A 13 13.28 2.01 10.84
C LEU A 13 13.38 0.90 11.90
N PRO A 14 14.26 1.02 12.91
CA PRO A 14 14.34 0.06 14.02
C PRO A 14 13.01 -0.12 14.75
N THR A 15 12.74 -1.31 15.30
CA THR A 15 11.50 -1.61 16.04
C THR A 15 11.33 -0.79 17.33
N ASN A 16 12.42 -0.28 17.89
CA ASN A 16 12.43 0.63 19.04
C ASN A 16 12.24 2.12 18.66
N THR A 17 12.12 2.44 17.38
CA THR A 17 11.85 3.82 16.89
C THR A 17 10.61 4.36 17.55
N LYS A 18 10.74 5.46 18.30
CA LYS A 18 9.58 6.14 18.89
C LYS A 18 8.80 6.84 17.78
N ALA A 19 7.47 6.80 17.87
CA ALA A 19 6.60 7.41 16.89
C ALA A 19 5.59 8.34 17.56
N TYR A 20 5.52 9.57 17.06
CA TYR A 20 4.67 10.62 17.58
C TYR A 20 3.74 11.14 16.50
N PHE A 21 2.46 11.28 16.81
CA PHE A 21 1.57 12.07 15.97
C PHE A 21 1.75 13.55 16.30
N ILE A 22 1.72 14.41 15.27
CA ILE A 22 1.70 15.87 15.41
C ILE A 22 0.62 16.50 14.52
N LYS A 23 -0.16 17.42 15.10
CA LYS A 23 -0.97 18.37 14.35
C LYS A 23 -0.15 19.59 13.99
N LEU A 24 -0.09 19.91 12.70
CA LEU A 24 0.68 21.02 12.19
C LEU A 24 -0.20 22.29 12.15
N GLY A 25 -0.40 22.85 13.34
CA GLY A 25 -1.19 24.06 13.55
C GLY A 25 -2.68 23.79 13.79
N GLU A 26 -3.39 24.81 14.27
CA GLU A 26 -4.84 24.73 14.45
C GLU A 26 -5.52 24.50 13.10
N ARG A 27 -6.45 23.54 13.04
CA ARG A 27 -7.15 23.14 11.81
C ARG A 27 -6.21 22.82 10.63
N GLY A 28 -4.96 22.42 10.91
CA GLY A 28 -3.99 22.09 9.88
C GLY A 28 -3.36 23.29 9.17
N PHE A 29 -3.40 24.48 9.78
CA PHE A 29 -2.92 25.73 9.18
C PHE A 29 -1.50 25.66 8.59
N TRP A 30 -0.60 24.87 9.18
CA TRP A 30 0.78 24.71 8.71
C TRP A 30 1.03 23.47 7.87
N GLU A 31 0.06 22.57 7.69
CA GLU A 31 0.26 21.27 7.02
C GLU A 31 0.93 21.43 5.65
N LYS A 32 0.32 22.21 4.75
CA LYS A 32 0.86 22.41 3.39
C LYS A 32 2.28 22.98 3.40
N LYS A 33 2.56 23.93 4.28
CA LYS A 33 3.86 24.59 4.39
C LYS A 33 4.92 23.64 4.95
N CYS A 34 4.63 22.99 6.06
CA CYS A 34 5.51 22.01 6.71
C CYS A 34 5.89 20.87 5.77
N LEU A 35 4.90 20.30 5.08
CA LEU A 35 5.08 19.17 4.17
C LEU A 35 5.93 19.57 2.95
N LYS A 36 5.70 20.77 2.40
CA LYS A 36 6.46 21.29 1.26
C LYS A 36 7.90 21.66 1.65
N ASP A 37 8.07 22.36 2.76
CA ASP A 37 9.35 22.96 3.15
C ASP A 37 10.22 21.97 3.96
N GLY A 38 9.71 20.78 4.31
CA GLY A 38 10.45 19.80 5.10
C GLY A 38 10.66 20.25 6.55
N THR A 39 9.65 20.86 7.16
CA THR A 39 9.74 21.44 8.51
C THR A 39 8.66 20.92 9.45
N LEU A 40 8.92 21.04 10.75
CA LEU A 40 8.03 20.68 11.85
C LEU A 40 7.70 21.95 12.63
N TRP A 41 6.43 22.37 12.60
CA TRP A 41 5.95 23.56 13.31
C TRP A 41 5.11 23.17 14.52
N PHE A 42 5.23 23.95 15.60
CA PHE A 42 4.61 23.66 16.88
C PHE A 42 4.16 24.94 17.60
N GLY A 43 2.85 25.04 17.89
CA GLY A 43 2.17 26.30 18.21
C GLY A 43 1.96 26.60 19.70
N TYR A 44 2.88 26.18 20.57
CA TYR A 44 2.82 26.51 22.00
C TYR A 44 3.47 27.87 22.30
N ASN A 45 3.05 28.91 21.56
CA ASN A 45 3.67 30.24 21.41
C ASN A 45 4.17 30.84 22.74
N GLU A 46 3.37 30.76 23.80
CA GLU A 46 3.67 31.32 25.12
C GLU A 46 4.76 30.57 25.93
N THR A 47 5.23 29.40 25.48
CA THR A 47 6.15 28.56 26.28
C THR A 47 7.53 29.22 26.50
N PRO A 48 8.06 29.28 27.73
CA PRO A 48 9.42 29.79 27.96
C PRO A 48 10.50 28.95 27.25
N HIS A 49 11.04 29.45 26.14
CA HIS A 49 11.95 28.70 25.27
C HIS A 49 13.25 28.30 26.00
N ASP A 50 13.81 29.19 26.81
CA ASP A 50 15.04 28.94 27.59
C ASP A 50 14.87 27.85 28.65
N MET A 51 13.65 27.66 29.18
CA MET A 51 13.36 26.53 30.08
C MET A 51 13.38 25.21 29.30
N CYS A 52 12.81 25.19 28.10
CA CYS A 52 12.83 24.00 27.25
C CYS A 52 14.26 23.62 26.81
N LEU A 53 15.09 24.61 26.43
CA LEU A 53 16.48 24.35 26.02
C LEU A 53 17.34 23.80 27.16
N ARG A 54 17.05 24.16 28.41
CA ARG A 54 17.75 23.66 29.60
C ARG A 54 17.15 22.35 30.14
N GLY A 55 16.06 21.85 29.57
CA GLY A 55 15.36 20.66 30.07
C GLY A 55 14.61 20.87 31.39
N ASP A 56 14.29 22.12 31.75
CA ASP A 56 13.53 22.44 32.97
C ASP A 56 12.02 22.19 32.76
N TRP A 57 11.66 20.90 32.65
CA TRP A 57 10.27 20.50 32.42
C TRP A 57 9.36 20.78 33.61
N GLY A 58 9.92 20.82 34.83
CA GLY A 58 9.20 21.24 36.02
C GLY A 58 8.77 22.70 35.95
N GLY A 59 9.69 23.59 35.56
CA GLY A 59 9.40 25.00 35.29
C GLY A 59 8.38 25.20 34.17
N VAL A 60 8.50 24.45 33.06
CA VAL A 60 7.52 24.49 31.95
C VAL A 60 6.12 24.06 32.42
N GLN A 61 6.01 22.99 33.21
CA GLN A 61 4.71 22.57 33.76
C GLN A 61 4.15 23.62 34.72
N ALA A 62 4.97 24.20 35.60
CA ALA A 62 4.54 25.25 36.53
C ALA A 62 4.03 26.49 35.79
N PHE A 63 4.70 26.89 34.71
CA PHE A 63 4.26 27.96 33.82
C PHE A 63 2.87 27.67 33.25
N TRP A 64 2.68 26.51 32.61
CA TRP A 64 1.40 26.15 31.99
C TRP A 64 0.29 25.92 33.02
N LYS A 65 0.61 25.55 34.26
CA LYS A 65 -0.35 25.44 35.36
C LYS A 65 -0.95 26.80 35.69
N ILE A 66 -0.13 27.85 35.71
CA ILE A 66 -0.59 29.24 35.92
C ILE A 66 -1.47 29.68 34.75
N VAL A 67 -1.02 29.46 33.51
CA VAL A 67 -1.73 29.88 32.28
C VAL A 67 -3.08 29.17 32.13
N ARG A 68 -3.12 27.84 32.28
CA ARG A 68 -4.34 27.04 32.08
C ARG A 68 -5.28 27.02 33.27
N LYS A 69 -4.77 27.30 34.48
CA LYS A 69 -5.48 27.15 35.76
C LYS A 69 -6.06 25.73 35.97
N LYS A 70 -5.49 24.73 35.29
CA LYS A 70 -5.94 23.33 35.32
C LYS A 70 -4.75 22.38 35.21
N GLU A 71 -4.48 21.65 36.29
CA GLU A 71 -3.29 20.79 36.42
C GLU A 71 -3.16 19.78 35.27
N GLY A 72 -4.19 18.97 35.02
CA GLY A 72 -4.11 17.89 34.03
C GLY A 72 -3.87 18.40 32.60
N THR A 73 -4.39 19.58 32.25
CA THR A 73 -4.13 20.21 30.95
C THR A 73 -2.68 20.71 30.89
N ALA A 74 -2.19 21.36 31.94
CA ALA A 74 -0.82 21.85 32.01
C ALA A 74 0.22 20.72 31.93
N SER A 75 0.00 19.60 32.63
CA SER A 75 0.88 18.44 32.54
C SER A 75 0.90 17.83 31.14
N ASN A 76 -0.27 17.76 30.47
CA ASN A 76 -0.33 17.27 29.08
C ASN A 76 0.31 18.25 28.09
N ASP A 77 0.19 19.56 28.29
CA ASP A 77 0.85 20.59 27.49
C ASP A 77 2.38 20.47 27.64
N ALA A 78 2.89 20.40 28.89
CA ALA A 78 4.31 20.20 29.18
C ALA A 78 4.87 18.91 28.57
N ARG A 79 4.12 17.79 28.62
CA ARG A 79 4.51 16.52 27.96
C ARG A 79 4.66 16.69 26.44
N GLN A 80 3.74 17.39 25.79
CA GLN A 80 3.77 17.62 24.34
C GLN A 80 4.96 18.49 23.94
N ILE A 81 5.20 19.57 24.69
CA ILE A 81 6.33 20.46 24.50
C ILE A 81 7.63 19.67 24.68
N ARG A 82 7.77 18.93 25.78
CA ARG A 82 8.92 18.07 26.04
C ARG A 82 9.18 17.12 24.87
N THR A 83 8.14 16.45 24.38
CA THR A 83 8.24 15.53 23.23
C THR A 83 8.81 16.24 22.00
N PHE A 84 8.32 17.44 21.69
CA PHE A 84 8.80 18.19 20.54
C PHE A 84 10.28 18.59 20.64
N TYR A 85 10.77 18.92 21.83
CA TYR A 85 12.15 19.36 22.06
C TYR A 85 13.14 18.20 22.23
N GLU A 86 12.72 17.09 22.84
CA GLU A 86 13.61 15.94 23.15
C GLU A 86 13.63 14.88 22.05
N ALA A 87 12.61 14.80 21.19
CA ALA A 87 12.60 13.84 20.08
C ALA A 87 13.82 14.05 19.17
N ASP A 88 14.59 12.99 18.91
CA ASP A 88 15.81 13.01 18.12
C ASP A 88 15.61 12.35 16.75
N GLU A 89 16.70 12.27 15.97
CA GLU A 89 16.72 11.68 14.62
C GLU A 89 16.45 10.15 14.62
N HIS A 90 16.38 9.51 15.79
CA HIS A 90 15.98 8.10 15.95
C HIS A 90 14.48 7.93 16.23
N SER A 91 13.74 9.04 16.31
CA SER A 91 12.29 9.05 16.41
C SER A 91 11.65 9.55 15.10
N ILE A 92 10.36 9.26 14.93
CA ILE A 92 9.58 9.78 13.80
C ILE A 92 8.38 10.60 14.30
N PHE A 93 8.05 11.62 13.53
CA PHE A 93 6.76 12.29 13.60
C PHE A 93 5.88 11.84 12.43
N ILE A 94 4.59 11.67 12.70
CA ILE A 94 3.57 11.44 11.68
C ILE A 94 2.50 12.52 11.71
N THR A 95 1.90 12.77 10.55
CA THR A 95 0.69 13.57 10.43
C THR A 95 -0.18 13.01 9.30
N PHE A 96 -1.39 13.55 9.14
CA PHE A 96 -2.33 13.11 8.11
C PHE A 96 -2.78 14.31 7.28
N HIS A 97 -2.60 14.24 5.97
CA HIS A 97 -2.97 15.33 5.07
C HIS A 97 -3.24 14.82 3.66
N GLY A 98 -4.29 15.31 3.01
CA GLY A 98 -4.60 15.03 1.60
C GLY A 98 -4.84 13.56 1.28
N GLY A 99 -5.34 12.76 2.23
CA GLY A 99 -5.56 11.32 2.03
C GLY A 99 -4.36 10.42 2.32
N TYR A 100 -3.24 11.00 2.75
CA TYR A 100 -2.00 10.27 3.06
C TYR A 100 -1.61 10.42 4.54
N LEU A 101 -0.98 9.37 5.07
CA LEU A 101 -0.11 9.48 6.23
C LEU A 101 1.24 10.02 5.75
N TRP A 102 1.73 11.05 6.43
CA TRP A 102 3.05 11.61 6.23
C TRP A 102 3.93 11.27 7.43
N TRP A 103 5.20 10.98 7.21
CA TRP A 103 6.18 10.74 8.27
C TRP A 103 7.50 11.46 7.99
N CYS A 104 8.23 11.84 9.03
CA CYS A 104 9.57 12.41 8.94
C CYS A 104 10.39 12.11 10.19
N LYS A 105 11.71 12.22 10.09
CA LYS A 105 12.62 12.29 11.23
C LYS A 105 12.91 13.75 11.56
N PRO A 106 12.79 14.18 12.83
CA PRO A 106 13.09 15.55 13.20
C PRO A 106 14.60 15.77 13.24
N LYS A 107 15.08 16.95 12.86
CA LYS A 107 16.50 17.31 12.81
C LYS A 107 16.80 18.56 13.62
N GLY A 108 17.90 18.51 14.37
CA GLY A 108 18.41 19.64 15.14
C GLY A 108 17.49 20.07 16.30
N ARG A 109 17.87 21.19 16.93
CA ARG A 109 17.14 21.80 18.06
C ARG A 109 15.96 22.64 17.55
N ALA A 110 14.96 22.81 18.39
CA ALA A 110 13.87 23.75 18.13
C ALA A 110 14.39 25.20 18.11
N ALA A 111 13.96 25.97 17.13
CA ALA A 111 14.15 27.41 17.06
C ALA A 111 12.81 28.12 17.25
N VAL A 112 12.83 29.33 17.78
CA VAL A 112 11.68 30.24 17.78
C VAL A 112 11.70 31.04 16.48
N ILE A 113 10.57 31.13 15.81
CA ILE A 113 10.38 31.92 14.59
C ILE A 113 9.42 33.09 14.84
N GLU A 114 9.17 33.91 13.82
CA GLU A 114 8.14 34.95 13.86
C GLU A 114 6.79 34.36 14.36
N ASP A 115 6.04 35.15 15.13
CA ASP A 115 4.84 34.75 15.89
C ASP A 115 5.07 33.79 17.07
N ASP A 116 6.31 33.68 17.57
CA ASP A 116 6.71 32.81 18.68
C ASP A 116 6.45 31.30 18.45
N ALA A 117 6.15 30.89 17.22
CA ALA A 117 6.00 29.48 16.88
C ALA A 117 7.36 28.75 16.98
N ARG A 118 7.33 27.44 17.21
CA ARG A 118 8.54 26.61 17.26
C ARG A 118 8.71 25.89 15.95
N LEU A 119 9.94 25.90 15.45
CA LEU A 119 10.32 25.28 14.20
C LEU A 119 11.46 24.28 14.42
N ARG A 120 11.34 23.11 13.80
CA ARG A 120 12.44 22.17 13.59
C ARG A 120 12.54 21.81 12.12
N GLN A 121 13.76 21.52 11.68
CA GLN A 121 13.99 20.93 10.38
C GLN A 121 13.65 19.43 10.42
N THR A 122 13.51 18.82 9.25
CA THR A 122 13.47 17.35 9.12
C THR A 122 14.80 16.87 8.53
N VAL A 123 15.10 15.58 8.71
CA VAL A 123 16.33 14.99 8.15
C VAL A 123 16.30 15.00 6.63
N ASP A 124 15.18 14.56 6.05
CA ASP A 124 15.02 14.25 4.63
C ASP A 124 13.63 14.61 4.10
N GLY A 125 12.99 15.62 4.70
CA GLY A 125 11.64 16.04 4.33
C GLY A 125 10.54 15.18 4.94
N TRP A 126 9.30 15.48 4.57
CA TRP A 126 8.15 14.63 4.86
C TRP A 126 7.91 13.64 3.73
N LYS A 127 7.68 12.38 4.10
CA LYS A 127 7.43 11.27 3.17
C LYS A 127 6.01 10.76 3.33
N ARG A 128 5.34 10.49 2.21
CA ARG A 128 4.01 9.86 2.16
C ARG A 128 4.02 8.43 1.65
N GLU A 129 5.21 7.88 1.48
CA GLU A 129 5.48 6.55 0.95
C GLU A 129 6.23 5.75 2.02
N SER A 130 6.12 4.44 1.97
CA SER A 130 7.00 3.53 2.70
C SER A 130 8.45 3.65 2.19
N ILE A 131 9.36 2.91 2.82
CA ILE A 131 10.77 2.87 2.42
C ILE A 131 10.94 2.27 1.02
N GLY A 132 10.08 1.32 0.64
CA GLY A 132 10.01 0.68 -0.67
C GLY A 132 9.28 1.50 -1.73
N GLY A 133 8.68 2.64 -1.36
CA GLY A 133 8.00 3.55 -2.28
C GLY A 133 6.48 3.35 -2.39
N ASP A 134 5.89 2.47 -1.59
CA ASP A 134 4.45 2.25 -1.62
C ASP A 134 3.70 3.41 -0.94
N PRO A 135 2.67 4.00 -1.58
CA PRO A 135 1.93 5.10 -1.00
C PRO A 135 1.19 4.72 0.31
N LEU A 136 1.41 5.51 1.37
CA LEU A 136 0.77 5.35 2.68
C LEU A 136 -0.61 6.02 2.71
N ILE A 137 -1.54 5.46 1.95
CA ILE A 137 -2.91 5.97 1.79
C ILE A 137 -3.76 5.65 3.03
N ILE A 138 -4.43 6.66 3.60
CA ILE A 138 -5.20 6.53 4.85
C ILE A 138 -6.28 5.44 4.76
N SER A 139 -6.98 5.31 3.63
CA SER A 139 -8.03 4.30 3.44
C SER A 139 -7.51 2.86 3.43
N ARG A 140 -6.20 2.66 3.27
CA ARG A 140 -5.52 1.36 3.32
C ARG A 140 -4.82 1.11 4.66
N LEU A 141 -4.94 2.02 5.63
CA LEU A 141 -4.38 1.90 6.97
C LEU A 141 -5.43 1.39 7.96
N SER A 142 -4.98 0.71 9.00
CA SER A 142 -5.85 0.23 10.09
C SER A 142 -6.60 1.38 10.75
N GLY A 143 -7.91 1.20 10.96
CA GLY A 143 -8.76 2.14 11.70
C GLY A 143 -8.24 2.46 13.10
N LYS A 144 -7.50 1.53 13.72
CA LYS A 144 -6.86 1.75 15.03
C LYS A 144 -5.78 2.84 14.96
N LEU A 145 -4.98 2.85 13.90
CA LEU A 145 -3.95 3.86 13.67
C LEU A 145 -4.57 5.20 13.27
N THR A 146 -5.54 5.19 12.35
CA THR A 146 -6.14 6.42 11.82
C THR A 146 -6.99 7.14 12.86
N LYS A 147 -7.50 6.45 13.89
CA LYS A 147 -8.18 7.06 15.06
C LYS A 147 -7.31 8.11 15.77
N THR A 148 -5.99 8.04 15.66
CA THR A 148 -5.07 9.04 16.21
C THR A 148 -5.35 10.46 15.66
N GLN A 149 -5.92 10.59 14.45
CA GLN A 149 -6.35 11.88 13.89
C GLN A 149 -7.35 12.63 14.80
N MET A 150 -8.15 11.88 15.56
CA MET A 150 -9.16 12.44 16.46
C MET A 150 -8.57 12.94 17.79
N PHE A 151 -7.26 12.76 18.02
CA PHE A 151 -6.58 13.27 19.20
C PHE A 151 -6.84 14.77 19.34
N ARG A 152 -7.21 15.24 20.54
CA ARG A 152 -7.61 16.64 20.74
C ARG A 152 -6.42 17.60 20.94
N GLY A 153 -5.29 17.10 21.41
CA GLY A 153 -4.07 17.89 21.55
C GLY A 153 -3.27 17.98 20.24
N THR A 154 -2.05 18.51 20.36
CA THR A 154 -1.11 18.72 19.26
C THR A 154 -0.22 17.51 19.04
N ILE A 155 0.37 16.94 20.10
CA ILE A 155 1.28 15.79 20.01
C ILE A 155 0.83 14.63 20.90
N CYS A 156 0.88 13.40 20.41
CA CYS A 156 0.74 12.21 21.24
C CYS A 156 1.65 11.09 20.74
N GLU A 157 1.90 10.11 21.61
CA GLU A 157 2.52 8.87 21.17
C GLU A 157 1.55 8.08 20.28
N VAL A 158 2.08 7.43 19.25
CA VAL A 158 1.28 6.53 18.41
C VAL A 158 1.14 5.19 19.13
N ALA A 159 -0.07 4.85 19.56
CA ALA A 159 -0.34 3.58 20.24
C ALA A 159 -0.05 2.37 19.34
N GLU A 160 -0.48 2.43 18.07
CA GLU A 160 -0.26 1.40 17.05
C GLU A 160 1.14 1.48 16.41
N ARG A 161 2.18 1.75 17.22
CA ARG A 161 3.56 1.99 16.75
C ARG A 161 4.12 0.80 15.98
N ALA A 162 3.96 -0.42 16.49
CA ALA A 162 4.49 -1.62 15.83
C ALA A 162 3.86 -1.81 14.44
N TYR A 163 2.56 -1.57 14.32
CA TYR A 163 1.86 -1.59 13.03
C TYR A 163 2.36 -0.48 12.09
N LEU A 164 2.49 0.76 12.59
CA LEU A 164 3.00 1.88 11.80
C LEU A 164 4.39 1.61 11.23
N LEU A 165 5.32 1.14 12.07
CA LEU A 165 6.69 0.85 11.64
C LEU A 165 6.73 -0.26 10.59
N ARG A 166 5.93 -1.32 10.76
CA ARG A 166 5.77 -2.36 9.74
C ARG A 166 5.32 -1.78 8.40
N ARG A 167 4.30 -0.91 8.41
CA ARG A 167 3.80 -0.25 7.19
C ARG A 167 4.84 0.65 6.52
N ILE A 168 5.65 1.38 7.28
CA ILE A 168 6.72 2.20 6.73
C ILE A 168 7.89 1.35 6.21
N ASN A 169 8.18 0.21 6.85
CA ASN A 169 9.26 -0.71 6.49
C ASN A 169 8.90 -1.74 5.41
N ASP A 170 7.68 -1.68 4.84
CA ASP A 170 7.16 -2.66 3.88
C ASP A 170 7.13 -4.09 4.44
N GLU A 171 6.77 -4.20 5.72
CA GLU A 171 6.68 -5.48 6.41
C GLU A 171 5.21 -5.86 6.62
N PRO A 172 4.80 -7.09 6.24
CA PRO A 172 3.48 -7.57 6.57
C PRO A 172 3.33 -7.71 8.09
N THR A 173 2.08 -7.72 8.55
CA THR A 173 1.81 -8.18 9.93
C THR A 173 2.03 -9.69 9.99
N PRO A 174 2.31 -10.26 11.17
CA PRO A 174 2.50 -11.71 11.30
C PRO A 174 1.33 -12.52 10.74
N GLU A 175 0.11 -12.04 10.94
CA GLU A 175 -1.11 -12.68 10.45
C GLU A 175 -1.21 -12.65 8.92
N VAL A 176 -0.80 -11.53 8.30
CA VAL A 176 -0.76 -11.39 6.83
C VAL A 176 0.33 -12.29 6.25
N ALA A 177 1.52 -12.34 6.85
CA ALA A 177 2.60 -13.20 6.38
C ALA A 177 2.19 -14.69 6.40
N VAL A 178 1.55 -15.14 7.48
CA VAL A 178 1.03 -16.51 7.57
C VAL A 178 -0.06 -16.77 6.52
N ALA A 179 -0.93 -15.80 6.25
CA ALA A 179 -1.95 -15.93 5.22
C ALA A 179 -1.34 -16.01 3.81
N GLU A 180 -0.32 -15.19 3.50
CA GLU A 180 0.41 -15.21 2.23
C GLU A 180 1.08 -16.57 2.00
N GLU A 181 1.73 -17.13 3.02
CA GLU A 181 2.32 -18.48 2.95
C GLU A 181 1.25 -19.56 2.69
N ALA A 182 0.12 -19.50 3.39
CA ALA A 182 -0.99 -20.42 3.18
C ALA A 182 -1.60 -20.29 1.78
N GLU A 183 -1.69 -19.07 1.25
CA GLU A 183 -2.20 -18.80 -0.08
C GLU A 183 -1.31 -19.39 -1.17
N VAL A 184 0.02 -19.31 -1.04
CA VAL A 184 0.96 -19.96 -1.97
C VAL A 184 0.70 -21.47 -2.03
N ILE A 185 0.52 -22.12 -0.88
CA ILE A 185 0.21 -23.55 -0.80
C ILE A 185 -1.15 -23.83 -1.46
N LEU A 186 -2.18 -23.03 -1.15
CA LEU A 186 -3.52 -23.20 -1.69
C LEU A 186 -3.54 -23.06 -3.21
N ARG A 187 -2.85 -22.05 -3.78
CA ARG A 187 -2.74 -21.85 -5.22
C ARG A 187 -2.11 -23.06 -5.92
N ALA A 188 -1.07 -23.67 -5.33
CA ALA A 188 -0.48 -24.89 -5.87
C ALA A 188 -1.48 -26.07 -5.88
N ARG A 189 -2.34 -26.20 -4.86
CA ARG A 189 -3.41 -27.23 -4.83
C ARG A 189 -4.52 -26.95 -5.82
N ILE A 190 -4.90 -25.67 -5.97
CA ILE A 190 -5.85 -25.25 -7.01
C ILE A 190 -5.32 -25.63 -8.39
N LEU A 191 -4.06 -25.33 -8.70
CA LEU A 191 -3.46 -25.72 -9.99
C LEU A 191 -3.57 -27.22 -10.24
N ALA A 192 -3.25 -28.04 -9.24
CA ALA A 192 -3.34 -29.49 -9.35
C ALA A 192 -4.77 -29.96 -9.67
N MET A 193 -5.80 -29.34 -9.08
CA MET A 193 -7.20 -29.64 -9.41
C MET A 193 -7.61 -29.14 -10.80
N VAL A 194 -7.17 -27.93 -11.20
CA VAL A 194 -7.41 -27.41 -12.56
C VAL A 194 -6.82 -28.35 -13.62
N GLN A 195 -5.68 -28.98 -13.34
CA GLN A 195 -5.03 -29.93 -14.24
C GLN A 195 -5.79 -31.26 -14.41
N LEU A 196 -6.76 -31.57 -13.55
CA LEU A 196 -7.63 -32.75 -13.67
C LEU A 196 -8.82 -32.50 -14.61
N LEU A 197 -9.15 -31.24 -14.89
CA LEU A 197 -10.28 -30.89 -15.75
C LEU A 197 -10.01 -31.32 -17.19
N ASP A 198 -11.05 -31.85 -17.83
CA ASP A 198 -11.04 -32.02 -19.28
C ASP A 198 -11.04 -30.63 -19.98
N PRO A 199 -10.72 -30.57 -21.28
CA PRO A 199 -10.67 -29.29 -21.99
C PRO A 199 -11.95 -28.45 -21.91
N LYS A 200 -13.13 -29.08 -21.91
CA LYS A 200 -14.43 -28.37 -21.88
C LYS A 200 -14.70 -27.80 -20.49
N ASP A 201 -14.44 -28.57 -19.44
CA ASP A 201 -14.58 -28.10 -18.08
C ASP A 201 -13.55 -27.00 -17.76
N PHE A 202 -12.35 -27.06 -18.34
CA PHE A 202 -11.39 -25.97 -18.24
C PHE A 202 -11.85 -24.70 -18.97
N GLU A 203 -12.41 -24.82 -20.17
CA GLU A 203 -13.03 -23.68 -20.88
C GLU A 203 -14.16 -23.05 -20.04
N LEU A 204 -15.03 -23.88 -19.45
CA LEU A 204 -16.10 -23.42 -18.58
C LEU A 204 -15.57 -22.71 -17.33
N LEU A 205 -14.51 -23.24 -16.69
CA LEU A 205 -13.88 -22.57 -15.55
C LEU A 205 -13.42 -21.16 -15.91
N VAL A 206 -12.72 -21.02 -17.04
CA VAL A 206 -12.21 -19.73 -17.52
C VAL A 206 -13.36 -18.78 -17.86
N GLU A 207 -14.44 -19.28 -18.49
CA GLU A 207 -15.65 -18.49 -18.75
C GLU A 207 -16.28 -17.96 -17.45
N LEU A 208 -16.36 -18.80 -16.41
CA LEU A 208 -16.89 -18.39 -15.10
C LEU A 208 -16.02 -17.30 -14.44
N ILE A 209 -14.70 -17.40 -14.52
CA ILE A 209 -13.75 -16.39 -14.02
C ILE A 209 -13.97 -15.04 -14.72
N PHE A 210 -14.12 -15.03 -16.04
CA PHE A 210 -14.40 -13.81 -16.78
C PHE A 210 -15.77 -13.23 -16.42
N SER A 211 -16.78 -14.09 -16.28
CA SER A 211 -18.14 -13.65 -15.91
C SER A 211 -18.18 -13.02 -14.51
N SER A 212 -17.46 -13.55 -13.52
CA SER A 212 -17.39 -12.95 -12.18
C SER A 212 -16.69 -11.59 -12.17
N SER A 213 -15.83 -11.35 -13.17
CA SER A 213 -15.08 -10.10 -13.36
C SER A 213 -15.87 -9.05 -14.18
N GLY A 214 -17.12 -9.34 -14.54
CA GLY A 214 -18.01 -8.41 -15.27
C GLY A 214 -17.91 -8.47 -16.79
N TRP A 215 -17.02 -9.30 -17.35
CA TRP A 215 -16.97 -9.56 -18.78
C TRP A 215 -18.20 -10.35 -19.21
N ARG A 216 -18.77 -10.00 -20.35
CA ARG A 216 -19.93 -10.69 -20.93
C ARG A 216 -19.54 -11.38 -22.21
N ARG A 217 -19.82 -12.67 -22.28
CA ARG A 217 -19.71 -13.41 -23.53
C ARG A 217 -20.64 -12.80 -24.59
N GLN A 218 -20.10 -12.55 -25.78
CA GLN A 218 -20.87 -12.13 -26.93
C GLN A 218 -21.29 -13.37 -27.74
N THR A 219 -22.57 -13.43 -28.11
CA THR A 219 -23.06 -14.46 -29.03
C THR A 219 -22.71 -14.05 -30.45
N ARG A 220 -22.07 -14.94 -31.21
CA ARG A 220 -21.53 -14.62 -32.53
C ARG A 220 -22.66 -14.29 -33.52
N THR A 221 -22.64 -13.10 -34.11
CA THR A 221 -23.50 -12.72 -35.22
C THR A 221 -22.71 -12.77 -36.54
N GLY A 222 -22.74 -13.94 -37.21
CA GLY A 222 -22.24 -14.14 -38.57
C GLY A 222 -20.73 -14.43 -38.73
N GLY A 223 -20.40 -15.41 -39.60
CA GLY A 223 -19.04 -15.64 -40.12
C GLY A 223 -18.15 -16.64 -39.35
N THR A 224 -17.57 -17.61 -40.06
CA THR A 224 -16.60 -18.60 -39.52
C THR A 224 -15.22 -17.99 -39.33
N GLN A 225 -14.92 -17.46 -38.14
CA GLN A 225 -13.53 -17.34 -37.64
C GLN A 225 -13.24 -18.56 -36.76
N LYS A 226 -12.53 -19.55 -37.29
CA LYS A 226 -12.47 -20.93 -36.74
C LYS A 226 -11.57 -21.13 -35.49
N THR A 227 -11.14 -20.08 -34.80
CA THR A 227 -9.99 -20.19 -33.88
C THR A 227 -10.11 -19.39 -32.59
N ILE A 228 -11.31 -19.00 -32.14
CA ILE A 228 -11.52 -18.25 -30.89
C ILE A 228 -12.49 -19.02 -29.99
N ASP A 229 -12.10 -19.25 -28.74
CA ASP A 229 -12.92 -19.98 -27.76
C ASP A 229 -13.97 -19.07 -27.09
N LEU A 230 -13.57 -17.86 -26.68
CA LEU A 230 -14.49 -16.86 -26.12
C LEU A 230 -14.30 -15.48 -26.78
N ASP A 231 -15.42 -14.82 -27.07
CA ASP A 231 -15.49 -13.40 -27.44
C ASP A 231 -16.19 -12.66 -26.29
N LEU A 232 -15.51 -11.66 -25.73
CA LEU A 232 -15.90 -10.97 -24.52
C LEU A 232 -16.07 -9.47 -24.75
N LEU A 233 -17.05 -8.88 -24.08
CA LEU A 233 -17.28 -7.45 -23.98
C LEU A 233 -17.29 -7.04 -22.51
N LEU A 234 -16.52 -6.03 -22.14
CA LEU A 234 -16.62 -5.36 -20.85
C LEU A 234 -17.59 -4.17 -20.98
N PRO A 235 -18.82 -4.24 -20.42
CA PRO A 235 -19.87 -3.27 -20.74
C PRO A 235 -19.59 -1.85 -20.23
N THR A 236 -18.78 -1.70 -19.19
CA THR A 236 -18.47 -0.41 -18.57
C THR A 236 -17.51 0.44 -19.40
N THR A 237 -16.69 -0.19 -20.23
CA THR A 237 -15.69 0.47 -21.09
C THR A 237 -15.98 0.28 -22.59
N GLY A 238 -16.81 -0.70 -22.94
CA GLY A 238 -17.00 -1.15 -24.32
C GLY A 238 -15.81 -1.97 -24.85
N GLU A 239 -14.83 -2.29 -24.00
CA GLU A 239 -13.64 -3.04 -24.40
C GLU A 239 -14.02 -4.44 -24.87
N ARG A 240 -13.50 -4.83 -26.04
CA ARG A 240 -13.68 -6.16 -26.60
C ARG A 240 -12.40 -6.95 -26.49
N ALA A 241 -12.51 -8.17 -25.99
CA ALA A 241 -11.42 -9.10 -25.90
C ALA A 241 -11.81 -10.44 -26.50
N PHE A 242 -10.83 -11.18 -27.00
CA PHE A 242 -11.03 -12.60 -27.24
C PHE A 242 -10.11 -13.43 -26.34
N VAL A 243 -10.52 -14.65 -26.07
CA VAL A 243 -9.79 -15.59 -25.21
C VAL A 243 -9.49 -16.84 -26.02
N GLN A 244 -8.22 -17.26 -25.97
CA GLN A 244 -7.80 -18.58 -26.39
C GLN A 244 -7.39 -19.39 -25.15
N ILE A 245 -7.99 -20.56 -25.01
CA ILE A 245 -7.88 -21.44 -23.86
C ILE A 245 -7.22 -22.74 -24.32
N LYS A 246 -6.24 -23.22 -23.57
CA LYS A 246 -5.53 -24.48 -23.84
C LYS A 246 -5.22 -25.21 -22.54
N SER A 247 -5.67 -26.45 -22.39
CA SER A 247 -5.23 -27.28 -21.26
C SER A 247 -3.71 -27.46 -21.26
N LYS A 248 -3.12 -27.68 -22.44
CA LYS A 248 -1.67 -27.79 -22.63
C LYS A 248 -1.22 -26.99 -23.84
N THR A 249 -0.12 -26.25 -23.73
CA THR A 249 0.41 -25.44 -24.82
C THR A 249 1.94 -25.31 -24.81
N SER A 250 2.48 -24.63 -25.83
CA SER A 250 3.90 -24.31 -26.00
C SER A 250 4.06 -22.91 -26.59
N GLY A 251 5.26 -22.32 -26.47
CA GLY A 251 5.55 -21.00 -27.03
C GLY A 251 5.24 -20.87 -28.53
N LYS A 252 5.49 -21.91 -29.34
CA LYS A 252 5.18 -21.90 -30.78
C LYS A 252 3.69 -21.78 -31.08
N GLU A 253 2.86 -22.43 -30.27
CA GLU A 253 1.41 -22.36 -30.44
C GLU A 253 0.89 -20.98 -30.04
N PHE A 254 1.39 -20.43 -28.93
CA PHE A 254 1.10 -19.05 -28.53
C PHE A 254 1.47 -18.05 -29.64
N GLU A 255 2.66 -18.16 -30.23
CA GLU A 255 3.13 -17.25 -31.29
C GLU A 255 2.18 -17.22 -32.49
N SER A 256 1.59 -18.37 -32.86
CA SER A 256 0.58 -18.43 -33.92
C SER A 256 -0.63 -17.57 -33.60
N TYR A 257 -1.20 -17.71 -32.40
CA TYR A 257 -2.37 -16.94 -31.98
C TYR A 257 -2.04 -15.45 -31.77
N ALA A 258 -0.86 -15.13 -31.25
CA ALA A 258 -0.40 -13.76 -31.10
C ALA A 258 -0.21 -13.06 -32.45
N LYS A 259 0.22 -13.81 -33.48
CA LYS A 259 0.29 -13.29 -34.85
C LYS A 259 -1.11 -13.04 -35.41
N ASP A 260 -2.00 -14.03 -35.32
CA ASP A 260 -3.38 -13.90 -35.80
C ASP A 260 -4.11 -12.71 -35.16
N PHE A 261 -3.87 -12.44 -33.87
CA PHE A 261 -4.38 -11.26 -33.18
C PHE A 261 -3.85 -9.95 -33.76
N ARG A 262 -2.55 -9.86 -34.02
CA ARG A 262 -1.93 -8.63 -34.55
C ARG A 262 -2.36 -8.32 -35.99
N ASP A 263 -2.80 -9.33 -36.73
CA ASP A 263 -3.25 -9.19 -38.11
C ASP A 263 -4.72 -8.68 -38.20
N THR A 264 -5.39 -8.40 -37.08
CA THR A 264 -6.76 -7.87 -37.03
C THR A 264 -6.93 -6.76 -35.97
N ASP A 265 -7.88 -5.86 -36.18
CA ASP A 265 -8.30 -4.81 -35.24
C ASP A 265 -9.65 -5.12 -34.57
N ALA A 266 -10.19 -6.33 -34.74
CA ALA A 266 -11.52 -6.72 -34.26
C ALA A 266 -11.67 -6.72 -32.72
N HIS A 267 -10.55 -6.86 -32.00
CA HIS A 267 -10.48 -6.91 -30.54
C HIS A 267 -9.36 -6.00 -30.05
N ALA A 268 -9.60 -5.31 -28.94
CA ALA A 268 -8.59 -4.44 -28.32
C ALA A 268 -7.59 -5.24 -27.48
N ARG A 269 -7.99 -6.43 -27.02
CA ARG A 269 -7.22 -7.26 -26.09
C ARG A 269 -7.36 -8.74 -26.40
N MET A 270 -6.28 -9.47 -26.14
CA MET A 270 -6.22 -10.93 -26.20
C MET A 270 -5.88 -11.48 -24.83
N PHE A 271 -6.59 -12.53 -24.42
CA PHE A 271 -6.21 -13.38 -23.29
C PHE A 271 -5.78 -14.75 -23.81
N PHE A 272 -4.59 -15.20 -23.37
CA PHE A 272 -4.11 -16.55 -23.63
C PHE A 272 -4.02 -17.30 -22.31
N VAL A 273 -4.79 -18.37 -22.16
CA VAL A 273 -5.01 -19.05 -20.88
C VAL A 273 -4.61 -20.51 -20.97
N TRP A 274 -3.73 -20.97 -20.06
CA TRP A 274 -3.31 -22.37 -20.01
C TRP A 274 -2.89 -22.82 -18.61
N HIS A 275 -3.00 -24.12 -18.34
CA HIS A 275 -2.61 -24.71 -17.05
C HIS A 275 -1.42 -25.68 -17.12
N THR A 276 -1.08 -26.17 -18.32
CA THR A 276 0.06 -27.07 -18.54
C THR A 276 0.97 -26.59 -19.67
N GLY A 277 2.28 -26.60 -19.43
CA GLY A 277 3.28 -26.17 -20.42
C GLY A 277 3.90 -24.82 -20.10
N LYS A 278 4.92 -24.45 -20.88
CA LYS A 278 5.70 -23.22 -20.69
C LYS A 278 5.62 -22.34 -21.92
N VAL A 279 5.32 -21.07 -21.67
CA VAL A 279 5.27 -19.99 -22.65
C VAL A 279 6.15 -18.88 -22.08
N ASN A 280 7.38 -18.78 -22.57
CA ASN A 280 8.40 -17.87 -22.04
C ASN A 280 8.44 -16.62 -22.92
N VAL A 281 7.46 -15.76 -22.75
CA VAL A 281 7.34 -14.49 -23.47
C VAL A 281 6.81 -13.44 -22.51
N GLU A 282 7.35 -12.24 -22.62
CA GLU A 282 6.84 -11.11 -21.88
C GLU A 282 5.46 -10.73 -22.42
N PRO A 283 4.45 -10.55 -21.56
CA PRO A 283 3.16 -10.02 -21.99
C PRO A 283 3.33 -8.63 -22.59
N THR A 284 2.43 -8.28 -23.50
CA THR A 284 2.36 -6.93 -24.07
C THR A 284 1.12 -6.22 -23.51
N GLU A 285 0.99 -4.91 -23.69
CA GLU A 285 -0.18 -4.17 -23.18
C GLU A 285 -1.52 -4.76 -23.68
N GLN A 286 -1.54 -5.31 -24.90
CA GLN A 286 -2.73 -5.87 -25.55
C GLN A 286 -2.87 -7.39 -25.37
N ILE A 287 -1.83 -8.11 -24.95
CA ILE A 287 -1.86 -9.58 -24.78
C ILE A 287 -1.60 -9.91 -23.32
N THR A 288 -2.62 -10.45 -22.65
CA THR A 288 -2.55 -10.91 -21.26
C THR A 288 -2.40 -12.42 -21.20
N LEU A 289 -1.42 -12.89 -20.42
CA LEU A 289 -1.10 -14.30 -20.28
C LEU A 289 -1.56 -14.82 -18.92
N TRP A 290 -2.39 -15.85 -18.91
CA TRP A 290 -2.78 -16.58 -17.71
C TRP A 290 -2.21 -17.99 -17.76
N GLY A 291 -0.99 -18.11 -17.24
CA GLY A 291 -0.29 -19.39 -17.12
C GLY A 291 -0.59 -20.12 -15.80
N PRO A 292 0.18 -21.18 -15.50
CA PRO A 292 0.00 -22.03 -14.31
C PRO A 292 0.05 -21.27 -12.97
N ASP A 293 0.71 -20.12 -12.91
CA ASP A 293 0.81 -19.30 -11.69
C ASP A 293 -0.38 -18.33 -11.52
N GLU A 294 -0.96 -17.85 -12.63
CA GLU A 294 -2.06 -16.88 -12.61
C GLU A 294 -3.45 -17.54 -12.59
N VAL A 295 -3.64 -18.65 -13.29
CA VAL A 295 -4.95 -19.35 -13.30
C VAL A 295 -5.44 -19.68 -11.87
N PRO A 296 -4.62 -20.24 -10.97
CA PRO A 296 -5.06 -20.53 -9.60
C PRO A 296 -5.44 -19.31 -8.79
N LYS A 297 -4.75 -18.18 -9.02
CA LYS A 297 -5.07 -16.90 -8.39
C LYS A 297 -6.43 -16.40 -8.87
N MET A 298 -6.68 -16.45 -10.17
CA MET A 298 -7.98 -16.05 -10.73
C MET A 298 -9.13 -16.93 -10.22
N VAL A 299 -8.91 -18.24 -10.04
CA VAL A 299 -9.91 -19.15 -9.42
C VAL A 299 -10.24 -18.71 -7.99
N LEU A 300 -9.22 -18.35 -7.20
CA LEU A 300 -9.39 -17.92 -5.81
C LEU A 300 -10.13 -16.58 -5.74
N GLU A 301 -9.70 -15.59 -6.53
CA GLU A 301 -10.32 -14.26 -6.60
C GLU A 301 -11.77 -14.30 -7.10
N ALA A 302 -12.08 -15.21 -8.03
CA ALA A 302 -13.44 -15.45 -8.52
C ALA A 302 -14.32 -16.26 -7.54
N GLY A 303 -13.76 -16.79 -6.45
CA GLY A 303 -14.49 -17.60 -5.47
C GLY A 303 -14.92 -18.99 -5.99
N LEU A 304 -14.22 -19.53 -6.99
CA LEU A 304 -14.61 -20.77 -7.68
C LEU A 304 -14.02 -22.05 -7.08
N LEU A 305 -13.42 -21.98 -5.88
CA LEU A 305 -12.79 -23.13 -5.23
C LEU A 305 -13.77 -24.29 -4.98
N SER A 306 -15.01 -24.01 -4.56
CA SER A 306 -16.02 -25.05 -4.34
C SER A 306 -16.44 -25.73 -5.64
N TRP A 307 -16.72 -24.92 -6.69
CA TRP A 307 -17.05 -25.43 -8.02
C TRP A 307 -15.95 -26.33 -8.56
N LEU A 308 -14.68 -25.92 -8.41
CA LEU A 308 -13.53 -26.69 -8.89
C LEU A 308 -13.41 -28.04 -8.19
N LYS A 309 -13.62 -28.10 -6.87
CA LYS A 309 -13.62 -29.37 -6.12
C LYS A 309 -14.72 -30.31 -6.61
N ASP A 310 -15.92 -29.79 -6.80
CA ASP A 310 -17.06 -30.61 -7.25
C ASP A 310 -16.83 -31.16 -8.66
N LYS A 311 -16.15 -30.39 -9.52
CA LYS A 311 -15.81 -30.80 -10.89
C LYS A 311 -14.62 -31.75 -10.98
N ALA A 312 -13.65 -31.61 -10.09
CA ALA A 312 -12.43 -32.43 -10.09
C ALA A 312 -12.58 -33.76 -9.30
N SER A 313 -13.71 -33.96 -8.62
CA SER A 313 -14.05 -35.18 -7.86
C SER A 313 -14.68 -36.24 -8.77
#